data_AF-A0AAN8T826-F1
#
_entry.id   AF-A0AAN8T826-F1
#
_cell.length_a   1.000
_cell.length_b   1.000
_cell.length_c   1.000
_cell.angle_alpha   90.00
_cell.angle_beta   90.00
_cell.angle_gamma   90.00
#
_symmetry.space_group_name_H-M   'P 1'
#
loop_
_entity.id
_entity.type
_entity.pdbx_description
1 polymer ?
#
loop_
_entity_poly.entity_id
_entity_poly.type
_entity_poly.pdbx_seq_one_letter_code
_entity_poly.pdbx_strand_id
1 'polypeptide(L)'
;MKLIESGRARMVSFSKRKKVLFQDANKFATQTGADVGVMLFTPSEKLCSYGSTSIEEIIDKFLKVKQKDRKRDYAEGKSNDFEALEDLHKELQAWNEKDKKKNTKA
;
A
#
# COMPACT_ATOMS: atom_id res chain seq x y z
N MET A 1 -0.63 0.12 22.50
CA MET A 1 0.65 -0.41 21.95
C MET A 1 1.74 0.63 22.18
N LYS A 2 2.97 0.20 22.50
CA LYS A 2 4.15 1.08 22.57
C LYS A 2 5.09 0.81 21.38
N LEU A 3 5.92 1.80 21.03
CA LEU A 3 6.96 1.64 20.02
C LEU A 3 7.98 0.57 20.49
N ILE A 4 8.49 -0.23 19.55
CA ILE A 4 9.58 -1.17 19.82
C ILE A 4 10.88 -0.44 19.54
N GLU A 5 11.59 -0.02 20.58
CA GLU A 5 12.82 0.79 20.46
C GLU A 5 13.99 0.01 19.83
N SER A 6 14.17 -1.25 20.25
CA SER A 6 15.24 -2.11 19.72
C SER A 6 15.03 -2.39 18.23
N GLY A 7 15.98 -1.98 17.39
CA GLY A 7 15.92 -2.16 15.94
C GLY A 7 15.77 -3.63 15.52
N ARG A 8 16.50 -4.55 16.18
CA ARG A 8 16.39 -6.00 15.93
C ARG A 8 15.00 -6.53 16.29
N ALA A 9 14.51 -6.20 17.48
CA ALA A 9 13.19 -6.65 17.94
C ALA A 9 12.06 -6.07 17.07
N ARG A 10 12.22 -4.81 16.62
CA ARG A 10 11.28 -4.13 15.71
C ARG A 10 11.25 -4.82 14.36
N MET A 11 12.41 -5.17 13.78
CA MET A 11 12.48 -5.88 12.50
C MET A 11 11.86 -7.28 12.57
N VAL A 12 12.14 -8.05 13.62
CA VAL A 12 11.53 -9.38 13.83
C VAL A 12 10.01 -9.25 13.98
N SER A 13 9.56 -8.29 14.79
CA SER A 13 8.13 -8.05 15.01
C SER A 13 7.42 -7.60 13.74
N PHE A 14 8.06 -6.73 12.95
CA PHE A 14 7.56 -6.29 11.65
C PHE A 14 7.33 -7.49 10.72
N SER A 15 8.32 -8.37 10.56
CA SER A 15 8.19 -9.54 9.69
C SER A 15 7.05 -10.46 10.11
N LYS A 16 6.89 -10.72 11.42
CA LYS A 16 5.80 -11.55 11.94
C LYS A 16 4.43 -10.89 11.73
N ARG A 17 4.28 -9.62 12.11
CA ARG A 17 3.02 -8.88 11.99
C ARG A 17 2.61 -8.68 10.54
N LYS A 18 3.57 -8.37 9.66
CA LYS A 18 3.33 -8.25 8.21
C LYS A 18 2.73 -9.53 7.64
N LYS A 19 3.29 -10.69 7.98
CA LYS A 19 2.79 -11.98 7.50
C LYS A 19 1.34 -12.20 7.95
N VAL A 20 1.06 -12.02 9.24
CA VAL A 20 -0.30 -12.20 9.78
C VAL A 20 -1.28 -11.20 9.14
N LEU A 21 -0.90 -9.93 9.03
CA LEU A 21 -1.73 -8.90 8.39
C LEU A 21 -2.08 -9.24 6.94
N PHE A 22 -1.12 -9.74 6.16
CA PHE A 22 -1.38 -10.14 4.78
C PHE A 22 -2.31 -11.37 4.69
N GLN A 23 -2.18 -12.30 5.62
CA GLN A 23 -3.08 -13.46 5.70
C GLN A 23 -4.50 -13.03 6.08
N ASP A 24 -4.65 -12.10 7.02
CA ASP A 24 -5.94 -11.56 7.43
C ASP A 24 -6.60 -10.76 6.30
N ALA A 25 -5.83 -9.91 5.60
CA ALA A 25 -6.30 -9.17 4.44
C ALA A 25 -6.80 -10.11 3.34
N ASN A 26 -6.06 -11.19 3.07
CA ASN A 26 -6.45 -12.19 2.09
C ASN A 26 -7.71 -12.96 2.48
N LYS A 27 -7.81 -13.36 3.75
CA LYS A 27 -9.01 -14.00 4.27
C LYS A 27 -10.22 -13.07 4.15
N PHE A 28 -10.06 -11.80 4.53
CA PHE A 28 -11.13 -10.80 4.46
C PHE A 28 -11.59 -10.58 3.02
N ALA A 29 -10.66 -10.40 2.07
CA ALA A 29 -10.97 -10.26 0.65
C ALA A 29 -11.71 -11.48 0.11
N THR A 30 -11.23 -12.69 0.44
CA THR A 30 -11.85 -13.95 -0.01
C THR A 30 -13.26 -14.13 0.55
N GLN A 31 -13.49 -13.78 1.81
CA GLN A 31 -14.80 -13.95 2.46
C GLN A 31 -15.85 -12.95 2.00
N THR A 32 -15.44 -11.72 1.71
CA THR A 32 -16.36 -10.61 1.40
C THR A 32 -16.46 -10.32 -0.09
N GLY A 33 -15.48 -10.75 -0.89
CA GLY A 33 -15.34 -10.32 -2.28
C GLY A 33 -14.91 -8.85 -2.43
N ALA A 34 -14.49 -8.20 -1.34
CA ALA A 34 -14.02 -6.82 -1.40
C ALA A 34 -12.61 -6.71 -2.02
N ASP A 35 -12.35 -5.60 -2.70
CA ASP A 35 -11.00 -5.23 -3.12
C ASP A 35 -10.21 -4.71 -1.91
N VAL A 36 -9.12 -5.38 -1.55
CA VAL A 36 -8.34 -5.09 -0.35
C VAL A 36 -6.88 -4.90 -0.74
N GLY A 37 -6.34 -3.72 -0.44
CA GLY A 37 -4.94 -3.38 -0.63
C GLY A 37 -4.27 -3.02 0.71
N VAL A 38 -3.05 -3.51 0.92
CA VAL A 38 -2.21 -3.17 2.08
C VAL A 38 -0.83 -2.77 1.57
N MET A 39 -0.33 -1.61 2.00
CA MET A 39 1.04 -1.13 1.73
C MET A 39 1.77 -0.84 3.04
N LEU A 40 3.02 -1.28 3.14
CA LEU A 40 3.86 -1.16 4.32
C LEU A 40 5.27 -0.73 3.91
N PHE A 41 5.78 0.32 4.55
CA PHE A 41 7.20 0.64 4.50
C PHE A 41 7.94 -0.12 5.60
N THR A 42 8.93 -0.90 5.19
CA THR A 42 9.80 -1.60 6.14
C THR A 42 10.69 -0.60 6.88
N PRO A 43 11.23 -0.98 8.06
CA PRO A 43 12.28 -0.19 8.72
C PRO A 43 13.54 0.05 7.87
N SER A 44 13.68 -0.67 6.75
CA SER A 44 14.77 -0.50 5.77
C SER A 44 14.31 0.26 4.52
N GLU A 45 13.22 1.03 4.62
CA GLU A 45 12.63 1.86 3.55
C GLU A 45 12.22 1.10 2.28
N LYS A 46 12.16 -0.22 2.35
CA LYS A 46 11.61 -1.05 1.27
C LYS A 46 10.09 -1.10 1.38
N LEU A 47 9.43 -0.97 0.24
CA LEU A 47 7.99 -1.14 0.13
C LEU A 47 7.62 -2.63 0.13
N CYS A 48 6.58 -2.99 0.86
CA CYS A 48 5.95 -4.31 0.85
C CYS A 48 4.45 -4.12 0.68
N SER A 49 3.85 -4.78 -0.30
CA SER A 49 2.43 -4.67 -0.56
C SER A 49 1.73 -6.04 -0.66
N TYR A 50 0.42 -6.01 -0.44
CA TYR A 50 -0.53 -7.07 -0.74
C TYR A 50 -1.73 -6.44 -1.46
N GLY A 51 -2.23 -7.09 -2.50
CA GLY A 51 -3.50 -6.73 -3.15
C GLY A 51 -4.33 -7.99 -3.37
N SER A 52 -5.65 -7.90 -3.22
CA SER A 52 -6.58 -8.98 -3.56
C SER A 52 -6.59 -9.29 -5.06
N THR A 53 -6.37 -8.27 -5.90
CA THR A 53 -5.96 -8.43 -7.31
C THR A 53 -4.49 -8.01 -7.46
N SER A 54 -4.22 -6.81 -7.99
CA SER A 54 -2.94 -6.13 -7.91
C SER A 54 -3.11 -4.84 -7.09
N ILE A 55 -2.07 -4.45 -6.34
CA ILE A 55 -2.15 -3.22 -5.56
C ILE A 55 -2.30 -1.99 -6.48
N GLU A 56 -1.72 -2.06 -7.67
CA GLU A 56 -1.83 -1.07 -8.74
C GLU A 56 -3.28 -0.90 -9.21
N GLU A 57 -3.99 -1.99 -9.53
CA GLU A 57 -5.39 -1.93 -9.95
C GLU A 57 -6.31 -1.35 -8.87
N ILE A 58 -6.06 -1.72 -7.60
CA ILE A 58 -6.85 -1.22 -6.47
C ILE A 58 -6.64 0.28 -6.31
N ILE A 59 -5.40 0.77 -6.40
CA ILE A 59 -5.11 2.21 -6.35
C ILE A 59 -5.77 2.93 -7.51
N ASP A 60 -5.62 2.42 -8.74
CA ASP A 60 -6.23 3.02 -9.93
C ASP A 60 -7.75 3.12 -9.82
N LYS A 61 -8.40 2.07 -9.31
CA LYS A 61 -9.85 2.05 -9.08
C LYS A 61 -10.25 3.09 -8.04
N PHE A 62 -9.50 3.19 -6.93
CA PHE A 62 -9.76 4.18 -5.89
C PHE A 62 -9.64 5.62 -6.41
N LEU A 63 -8.56 5.92 -7.14
CA LEU A 63 -8.34 7.25 -7.73
C LEU A 63 -9.44 7.62 -8.74
N LYS A 64 -9.90 6.67 -9.57
CA LYS A 64 -10.99 6.87 -10.53
C LYS A 64 -12.33 7.18 -9.85
N VAL A 65 -12.67 6.47 -8.76
CA VAL A 65 -13.91 6.72 -8.00
C VAL A 65 -13.87 8.14 -7.41
N LYS A 66 -12.75 8.54 -6.81
CA LYS A 66 -12.61 9.88 -6.22
C LYS A 66 -12.60 11.01 -7.23
N GLN A 67 -12.07 10.83 -8.44
CA GLN A 67 -12.23 11.82 -9.50
C GLN A 67 -13.70 12.02 -9.91
N LYS A 68 -14.51 10.94 -9.91
CA LYS A 68 -15.95 11.03 -10.16
C LYS A 68 -16.71 11.70 -9.02
N ASP A 69 -16.27 11.52 -7.77
CA ASP A 69 -16.83 12.21 -6.61
C ASP A 69 -16.53 13.72 -6.66
N ARG A 70 -15.27 14.11 -6.94
CA ARG A 70 -14.87 15.52 -7.10
C ARG A 70 -15.62 16.28 -8.20
N LYS A 71 -16.08 15.58 -9.25
CA LYS A 71 -16.90 16.20 -10.31
C LYS A 71 -18.37 16.39 -9.90
N ARG A 72 -18.82 15.70 -8.85
CA ARG A 72 -20.20 15.77 -8.36
C ARG A 72 -20.38 16.82 -7.27
N ASP A 73 -19.35 17.07 -6.46
CA ASP A 73 -19.42 18.04 -5.36
C ASP A 73 -18.48 19.23 -5.62
N TYR A 74 -19.04 20.31 -6.18
CA TYR A 74 -18.37 21.61 -6.17
C TYR A 74 -18.32 22.11 -4.72
N ALA A 75 -17.13 22.09 -4.13
CA ALA A 75 -16.75 22.58 -2.79
C ALA A 75 -16.61 21.49 -1.70
N GLU A 76 -15.63 20.60 -1.84
CA GLU A 76 -14.91 20.09 -0.66
C GLU A 76 -13.42 19.96 -0.98
N GLY A 77 -12.60 20.56 -0.12
CA GLY A 77 -11.15 20.71 -0.31
C GLY A 77 -10.45 19.38 -0.56
N LYS A 78 -9.32 19.43 -1.28
CA LYS A 78 -8.42 18.29 -1.43
C LYS A 78 -8.03 17.79 -0.03
N SER A 79 -8.60 16.67 0.42
CA SER A 79 -8.14 16.03 1.66
C SER A 79 -6.65 15.66 1.51
N ASN A 80 -5.86 15.99 2.52
CA ASN A 80 -4.42 15.70 2.62
C ASN A 80 -4.12 14.19 2.41
N ASP A 81 -5.05 13.32 2.78
CA ASP A 81 -4.91 11.87 2.65
C ASP A 81 -4.80 11.42 1.19
N PHE A 82 -5.40 12.19 0.27
CA PHE A 82 -5.40 11.88 -1.16
C PHE A 82 -4.09 12.28 -1.83
N GLU A 83 -3.51 13.40 -1.42
CA GLU A 83 -2.17 13.82 -1.88
C GLU A 83 -1.12 12.81 -1.42
N ALA A 84 -1.20 12.37 -0.17
CA ALA A 84 -0.35 11.31 0.36
C ALA A 84 -0.49 9.99 -0.42
N LEU A 85 -1.71 9.64 -0.85
CA LEU A 85 -1.93 8.43 -1.65
C LEU A 85 -1.41 8.55 -3.08
N GLU A 86 -1.53 9.73 -3.71
CA GLU A 86 -0.93 9.99 -5.03
C GLU A 86 0.60 9.94 -4.98
N ASP A 87 1.20 10.52 -3.95
CA ASP A 87 2.65 10.45 -3.75
C ASP A 87 3.11 9.02 -3.48
N LEU A 88 2.36 8.28 -2.67
CA LEU A 88 2.59 6.85 -2.44
C LEU A 88 2.48 6.02 -3.74
N HIS A 89 1.54 6.37 -4.63
CA HIS A 89 1.43 5.73 -5.94
C HIS A 89 2.65 6.04 -6.82
N LYS A 90 3.12 7.29 -6.86
CA LYS A 90 4.36 7.65 -7.58
C LYS A 90 5.57 6.90 -7.03
N GLU A 91 5.69 6.79 -5.71
CA GLU A 91 6.76 6.03 -5.06
C GLU A 91 6.71 4.54 -5.39
N LEU A 92 5.52 3.93 -5.44
CA LEU A 92 5.32 2.54 -5.85
C LEU A 92 5.82 2.32 -7.30
N GLN A 93 5.49 3.23 -8.23
CA GLN A 93 5.98 3.16 -9.61
C GLN A 93 7.51 3.25 -9.67
N ALA A 94 8.11 4.18 -8.92
CA ALA A 94 9.56 4.34 -8.86
C ALA A 94 10.26 3.09 -8.30
N TRP A 95 9.63 2.39 -7.35
CA TRP A 95 10.12 1.12 -6.81
C TRP A 95 10.06 -0.01 -7.84
N ASN A 96 8.93 -0.16 -8.53
CA ASN A 96 8.75 -1.16 -9.58
C ASN A 96 9.81 -1.02 -10.71
N GLU A 97 10.19 0.21 -11.05
CA GLU A 97 11.27 0.47 -12.01
C GLU A 97 12.68 0.12 -11.48
N LYS A 98 12.95 0.39 -10.20
CA LYS A 98 14.24 0.06 -9.57
C LYS A 98 14.47 -1.45 -9.48
N ASP A 99 13.42 -2.22 -9.21
CA ASP A 99 13.54 -3.68 -9.10
C ASP A 99 13.61 -4.36 -10.48
N LYS A 100 12.96 -3.84 -11.52
CA LYS A 100 13.19 -4.28 -12.92
C LYS A 100 14.65 -4.14 -13.33
N LYS A 101 15.28 -2.99 -13.05
CA LYS A 101 16.70 -2.71 -13.40
C LYS A 101 17.71 -3.61 -12.65
N LYS A 102 17.35 -4.14 -11.49
CA LYS A 102 18.18 -5.09 -10.74
C LYS A 102 18.10 -6.51 -11.29
N ASN A 103 16.96 -6.91 -11.86
CA ASN A 103 16.75 -8.25 -12.43
C ASN A 103 17.23 -8.39 -13.89
N THR A 104 17.57 -7.30 -14.59
CA THR A 104 18.11 -7.35 -15.97
C THR A 104 19.64 -7.37 -16.05
N LYS A 105 20.34 -7.46 -14.91
CA LYS A 105 21.81 -7.49 -14.83
C LYS A 105 22.38 -8.86 -14.38
N ALA A 106 21.58 -9.93 -14.47
CA ALA A 106 22.03 -11.30 -14.23
C ALA A 106 22.09 -12.07 -15.55
#